data_AF-A0A395GNQ1-F1
#
_entry.id   AF-A0A395GNQ1-F1
#
_cell.length_a   1.000
_cell.length_b   1.000
_cell.length_c   1.000
_cell.angle_alpha   90.00
_cell.angle_beta   90.00
_cell.angle_gamma   90.00
#
_symmetry.space_group_name_H-M   'P 1'
#
loop_
_entity.id
_entity.type
_entity.pdbx_description
1 polymer ?
#
loop_
_entity_poly.entity_id
_entity_poly.type
_entity_poly.pdbx_seq_one_letter_code
_entity_poly.pdbx_strand_id
1 'polypeptide(L)'
;MSLADLKLHGLYVVLHIRNDPPIADHGPTAGVMKSVLLVGLFRIADVPARCETLLDWTLALLRKGTDREKILKCDDLEALVTEIKAWGNSHAMNAAGNLQPRPVAASALCEL
;
A
#
# COMPACT_ATOMS: atom_id res chain seq x y z
N MET A 1 3.14 -12.04 9.91
CA MET A 1 3.35 -10.59 10.03
C MET A 1 2.11 -9.98 10.65
N SER A 2 2.28 -9.15 11.68
CA SER A 2 1.23 -8.41 12.38
C SER A 2 1.20 -6.95 11.92
N LEU A 3 0.10 -6.23 12.19
CA LEU A 3 0.05 -4.78 11.94
C LEU A 3 1.13 -4.00 12.68
N ALA A 4 1.64 -4.52 13.79
CA ALA A 4 2.71 -3.90 14.57
C ALA A 4 4.07 -3.96 13.85
N ASP A 5 4.22 -4.80 12.83
CA ASP A 5 5.46 -4.95 12.07
C ASP A 5 5.57 -3.92 10.94
N LEU A 6 4.53 -3.10 10.70
CA LEU A 6 4.56 -2.07 9.69
C LEU A 6 5.41 -0.89 10.15
N LYS A 7 6.26 -0.38 9.26
CA LYS A 7 7.03 0.85 9.51
C LYS A 7 6.06 2.00 9.80
N LEU A 8 6.24 2.62 10.97
CA LEU A 8 5.58 3.87 11.33
C LEU A 8 5.81 4.91 10.24
N HIS A 9 4.77 5.69 9.97
CA HIS A 9 4.78 6.68 8.90
C HIS A 9 5.07 6.09 7.50
N GLY A 10 4.76 4.82 7.24
CA GLY A 10 4.79 4.27 5.88
C GLY A 10 3.46 4.50 5.16
N LEU A 11 3.52 4.89 3.88
CA LEU A 11 2.36 4.87 3.00
C LEU A 11 2.32 3.52 2.26
N TYR A 12 1.26 2.74 2.48
CA TYR A 12 1.11 1.39 1.92
C TYR A 12 -0.09 1.30 0.97
N VAL A 13 0.10 0.61 -0.16
CA VAL A 13 -0.95 0.15 -1.06
C VAL A 13 -1.41 -1.23 -0.61
N VAL A 14 -2.72 -1.39 -0.39
CA VAL A 14 -3.33 -2.67 -0.04
C VAL A 14 -3.77 -3.39 -1.31
N LEU A 15 -3.18 -4.55 -1.61
CA LEU A 15 -3.49 -5.31 -2.81
C LEU A 15 -4.41 -6.49 -2.50
N HIS A 16 -5.47 -6.65 -3.30
CA HIS A 16 -6.40 -7.77 -3.21
C HIS A 16 -6.57 -8.41 -4.58
N ILE A 17 -6.85 -9.72 -4.60
CA ILE A 17 -7.40 -10.37 -5.79
C ILE A 17 -8.84 -9.89 -5.92
N ARG A 18 -9.19 -9.27 -7.05
CA ARG A 18 -10.57 -8.92 -7.40
C ARG A 18 -10.93 -9.57 -8.72
N ASN A 19 -12.09 -10.20 -8.76
CA ASN A 19 -12.73 -10.58 -10.03
C ASN A 19 -13.97 -9.68 -10.31
N ASP A 20 -14.27 -8.73 -9.40
CA ASP A 20 -15.49 -7.91 -9.40
C ASP A 20 -15.24 -6.55 -8.70
N PRO A 21 -16.04 -5.49 -9.01
CA PRO A 21 -15.88 -4.15 -8.46
C PRO A 21 -16.05 -4.11 -6.93
N PRO A 22 -15.44 -3.15 -6.21
CA PRO A 22 -15.43 -3.12 -4.76
C PRO A 22 -16.85 -3.03 -4.19
N ILE A 23 -17.32 -4.12 -3.58
CA ILE A 23 -18.44 -4.09 -2.65
C ILE A 23 -17.87 -3.61 -1.32
N ALA A 24 -18.44 -2.52 -0.78
CA ALA A 24 -18.13 -2.02 0.55
C ALA A 24 -18.70 -2.98 1.60
N ASP A 25 -18.12 -4.18 1.73
CA ASP A 25 -18.44 -5.09 2.82
C ASP A 25 -17.36 -5.00 3.89
N HIS A 26 -17.66 -4.24 4.93
CA HIS A 26 -16.88 -4.21 6.17
C HIS A 26 -17.41 -5.29 7.12
N GLY A 27 -17.33 -6.55 6.72
CA GLY A 27 -17.41 -7.65 7.66
C GLY A 27 -16.38 -7.45 8.80
N PRO A 28 -16.63 -7.93 10.02
CA PRO A 28 -15.75 -7.75 11.19
C PRO A 28 -14.45 -8.54 10.99
N THR A 29 -13.55 -8.00 10.17
CA THR A 29 -12.23 -8.54 9.97
C THR A 29 -11.34 -8.01 11.08
N ALA A 30 -10.70 -8.91 11.83
CA ALA A 30 -9.81 -8.59 12.96
C ALA A 30 -8.47 -7.94 12.52
N GLY A 31 -8.45 -7.25 11.37
CA GLY A 31 -7.30 -6.59 10.76
C GLY A 31 -7.11 -6.96 9.29
N VAL A 32 -6.65 -5.98 8.49
CA VAL A 32 -6.41 -6.11 7.04
C VAL A 32 -5.58 -7.36 6.70
N MET A 33 -4.51 -7.62 7.46
CA MET A 33 -3.58 -8.76 7.26
C MET A 33 -4.23 -10.15 7.35
N LYS A 34 -5.43 -10.26 7.93
CA LYS A 34 -6.16 -11.53 8.09
C LYS A 34 -7.27 -11.71 7.06
N SER A 35 -7.46 -10.75 6.16
CA SER A 35 -8.50 -10.82 5.14
C SER A 35 -8.22 -11.92 4.11
N VAL A 36 -9.28 -12.61 3.68
CA VAL A 36 -9.25 -13.58 2.58
C VAL A 36 -9.02 -12.80 1.28
N LEU A 37 -8.27 -13.37 0.32
CA LEU A 37 -7.91 -12.75 -0.97
C LEU A 37 -7.00 -11.50 -0.88
N LEU A 38 -6.63 -11.05 0.33
CA LEU A 38 -5.58 -10.06 0.49
C LEU A 38 -4.27 -10.64 -0.06
N VAL A 39 -3.66 -9.93 -1.00
CA VAL A 39 -2.34 -10.26 -1.55
C VAL A 39 -1.24 -9.81 -0.61
N GLY A 40 -1.31 -8.57 -0.12
CA GLY A 40 -0.33 -8.01 0.80
C GLY A 40 -0.36 -6.49 0.83
N LEU A 41 0.59 -5.90 1.57
CA LEU A 41 0.78 -4.46 1.65
C LEU A 41 2.10 -4.09 0.97
N PHE A 42 2.07 -3.04 0.15
CA PHE A 42 3.23 -2.58 -0.60
C PHE A 42 3.54 -1.11 -0.26
N ARG A 43 4.66 -0.85 0.40
CA ARG A 43 5.08 0.50 0.83
C ARG A 43 5.60 1.29 -0.37
N ILE A 44 5.10 2.51 -0.56
CA ILE A 44 5.46 3.39 -1.69
C ILE A 44 6.06 4.72 -1.25
N ALA A 45 6.00 5.07 0.04
CA ALA A 45 6.64 6.27 0.56
C ALA A 45 6.90 6.20 2.08
N ASP A 46 7.82 7.04 2.54
CA ASP A 46 7.92 7.46 3.93
C ASP A 46 7.23 8.82 4.12
N VAL A 47 6.30 8.85 5.05
CA VAL A 47 5.56 10.03 5.49
C VAL A 47 6.40 10.76 6.53
N PRO A 48 6.63 12.07 6.40
CA PRO A 48 7.27 12.83 7.46
C PRO A 48 6.32 12.96 8.66
N ALA A 49 6.86 12.81 9.88
CA ALA A 49 6.09 12.81 11.13
C ALA A 49 5.31 14.12 11.38
N ARG A 50 5.68 15.23 10.75
CA ARG A 50 4.97 16.52 10.86
C ARG A 50 3.61 16.58 10.15
N CYS A 51 3.25 15.55 9.39
CA CYS A 51 2.00 15.48 8.62
C CYS A 51 0.96 14.56 9.30
N GLU A 52 0.75 14.72 10.61
CA GLU A 52 0.01 13.75 11.43
C GLU A 52 -1.50 13.66 11.09
N THR A 53 -2.09 14.64 10.42
CA THR A 53 -3.52 14.56 10.10
C THR A 53 -3.76 14.05 8.66
N LEU A 54 -4.76 13.18 8.51
CA LEU A 54 -5.28 12.72 7.22
C LEU A 54 -5.71 13.91 6.32
N LEU A 55 -6.09 15.03 6.96
CA LEU A 55 -6.45 16.28 6.32
C LEU A 55 -5.23 16.99 5.74
N ASP A 56 -4.12 17.09 6.47
CA ASP A 56 -2.86 17.65 5.95
C ASP A 56 -2.37 16.86 4.74
N TRP A 57 -2.54 15.54 4.76
CA TRP A 57 -2.26 14.63 3.66
C TRP A 57 -3.10 14.87 2.41
N THR A 58 -4.41 14.92 2.60
CA THR A 58 -5.36 15.15 1.51
C THR A 58 -5.10 16.52 0.90
N LEU A 59 -4.80 17.53 1.73
CA LEU A 59 -4.41 18.85 1.27
C LEU A 59 -3.05 18.87 0.56
N ALA A 60 -2.04 18.14 1.03
CA ALA A 60 -0.73 18.04 0.37
C ALA A 60 -0.81 17.35 -1.01
N LEU A 61 -1.57 16.26 -1.10
CA LEU A 61 -1.81 15.53 -2.36
C LEU A 61 -2.70 16.31 -3.33
N LEU A 62 -3.77 16.96 -2.85
CA LEU A 62 -4.68 17.76 -3.69
C LEU A 62 -4.06 19.10 -4.11
N ARG A 63 -3.17 19.71 -3.30
CA ARG A 63 -2.49 20.98 -3.65
C ARG A 63 -1.41 20.84 -4.73
N LYS A 64 -1.21 19.65 -5.29
CA LYS A 64 -0.21 19.29 -6.31
C LYS A 64 0.36 20.50 -7.08
N GLY A 65 1.61 20.84 -6.78
CA GLY A 65 2.40 21.75 -7.62
C GLY A 65 3.51 22.57 -6.94
N THR A 66 4.04 22.21 -5.76
CA THR A 66 5.27 22.88 -5.29
C THR A 66 6.34 21.89 -4.89
N ASP A 67 7.56 22.11 -5.39
CA ASP A 67 8.78 21.30 -5.23
C ASP A 67 9.23 21.06 -3.78
N ARG A 68 8.46 21.52 -2.79
CA ARG A 68 8.87 21.56 -1.38
C ARG A 68 8.49 20.32 -0.57
N GLU A 69 7.57 19.48 -1.05
CA GLU A 69 7.16 18.27 -0.30
C GLU A 69 6.77 17.11 -1.23
N LYS A 70 7.75 16.61 -1.99
CA LYS A 70 7.61 15.34 -2.71
C LYS A 70 7.60 14.18 -1.71
N ILE A 71 6.46 13.50 -1.61
CA ILE A 71 6.25 12.33 -0.74
C ILE A 71 6.81 11.06 -1.39
N LEU A 72 6.53 10.87 -2.68
CA LEU A 72 7.20 9.82 -3.44
C LEU A 72 8.60 10.29 -3.82
N LYS A 73 9.58 9.43 -3.54
CA LYS A 73 10.99 9.62 -3.95
C LYS A 73 11.23 9.28 -5.43
N CYS A 74 10.26 8.62 -6.06
CA CYS A 74 10.26 8.17 -7.45
C CYS A 74 9.34 9.06 -8.30
N ASP A 75 9.76 9.41 -9.51
CA ASP A 75 9.02 10.32 -10.40
C ASP A 75 8.22 9.57 -11.50
N ASP A 76 8.62 8.35 -11.85
CA ASP A 76 7.95 7.52 -12.85
C ASP A 76 6.80 6.72 -12.23
N LEU A 77 5.61 7.32 -12.26
CA LEU A 77 4.38 6.70 -11.75
C LEU A 77 3.96 5.46 -12.55
N GLU A 78 4.29 5.39 -13.84
CA GLU A 78 3.93 4.24 -14.68
C GLU A 78 4.79 3.02 -14.33
N ALA A 79 6.10 3.24 -14.15
CA ALA A 79 7.01 2.22 -13.65
C ALA A 79 6.60 1.75 -12.24
N LEU A 80 6.20 2.67 -11.36
CA LEU A 80 5.73 2.32 -10.02
C LEU A 80 4.46 1.47 -10.04
N VAL A 81 3.46 1.83 -10.86
CA VAL A 81 2.24 1.02 -11.03
C VAL A 81 2.61 -0.37 -11.56
N THR A 82 3.58 -0.46 -12.46
CA THR A 82 4.06 -1.73 -13.02
C THR A 82 4.72 -2.60 -11.95
N GLU A 83 5.60 -2.04 -11.13
CA GLU A 83 6.25 -2.73 -10.02
C GLU A 83 5.24 -3.29 -9.01
N ILE A 84 4.30 -2.44 -8.56
CA ILE A 84 3.25 -2.83 -7.61
C ILE A 84 2.42 -3.99 -8.16
N LYS A 85 2.00 -3.92 -9.43
CA LYS A 85 1.22 -4.98 -10.07
C LYS A 85 2.03 -6.26 -10.24
N ALA A 86 3.29 -6.18 -10.68
CA ALA A 86 4.15 -7.33 -10.85
C ALA A 86 4.36 -8.07 -9.52
N TRP A 87 4.63 -7.32 -8.45
CA TRP A 87 4.74 -7.89 -7.10
C TRP A 87 3.42 -8.49 -6.61
N GLY A 88 2.28 -7.84 -6.86
CA GLY A 88 0.97 -8.38 -6.50
C GLY A 88 0.68 -9.69 -7.23
N ASN A 89 0.95 -9.75 -8.54
CA ASN A 89 0.70 -10.93 -9.36
C ASN A 89 1.56 -12.12 -8.94
N SER A 90 2.81 -11.91 -8.52
CA SER A 90 3.68 -13.00 -8.04
C SER A 90 3.20 -13.65 -6.74
N HIS A 91 2.37 -12.94 -5.95
CA HIS A 91 1.80 -13.44 -4.68
C HIS A 91 0.31 -13.80 -4.77
N ALA A 92 -0.32 -13.63 -5.94
CA ALA A 92 -1.75 -13.83 -6.13
C ALA A 92 -2.17 -15.29 -5.84
N MET A 93 -1.39 -16.28 -6.25
CA MET A 93 -1.73 -17.69 -5.97
C MET A 93 -1.70 -18.04 -4.49
N ASN A 94 -0.76 -17.47 -3.73
CA ASN A 94 -0.70 -17.65 -2.28
C ASN A 94 -1.93 -17.05 -1.60
N ALA A 95 -2.37 -15.87 -2.06
CA ALA A 95 -3.57 -15.22 -1.54
C ALA A 95 -4.85 -16.00 -1.90
N ALA A 96 -4.96 -16.56 -3.11
CA ALA A 96 -6.07 -17.41 -3.52
C ALA A 96 -6.14 -18.70 -2.67
N GLY A 97 -4.98 -19.30 -2.34
CA GLY A 97 -4.88 -20.44 -1.44
C GLY A 97 -4.99 -20.09 0.06
N ASN A 98 -5.27 -18.84 0.39
CA ASN A 98 -5.29 -18.31 1.76
C ASN A 98 -4.01 -18.65 2.58
N LEU A 99 -2.85 -18.72 1.92
CA LEU A 99 -1.58 -19.03 2.57
C LEU A 99 -1.06 -17.84 3.37
N GLN A 100 -0.94 -18.05 4.68
CA GLN A 100 -0.47 -17.05 5.64
C GLN A 100 0.98 -17.32 6.04
N PRO A 101 1.78 -16.30 6.41
CA PRO A 101 1.40 -14.89 6.58
C PRO A 101 1.38 -14.09 5.27
N ARG A 102 0.53 -13.05 5.20
CA ARG A 102 0.56 -12.11 4.06
C ARG A 102 1.88 -11.33 3.99
N PRO A 103 2.48 -11.20 2.80
CA PRO A 103 3.73 -10.49 2.61
C PRO A 103 3.55 -8.96 2.72
N VAL A 104 4.64 -8.32 3.14
CA VAL A 104 4.82 -6.87 3.09
C VAL A 104 6.12 -6.60 2.35
N ALA A 105 6.09 -5.65 1.42
CA ALA A 105 7.28 -5.23 0.68
C ALA A 105 7.32 -3.70 0.55
N ALA A 106 8.43 -3.18 0.06
CA ALA A 106 8.60 -1.78 -0.27
C ALA A 106 9.05 -1.63 -1.72
N SER A 107 8.68 -0.51 -2.33
CA SER A 107 9.11 -0.15 -3.68
C SER A 107 10.62 -0.06 -3.76
N ALA A 108 11.23 -0.77 -4.70
CA ALA A 108 12.63 -0.61 -5.04
C ALA A 108 12.84 0.67 -5.85
N LEU A 109 11.86 1.02 -6.72
CA LEU A 109 11.87 2.26 -7.50
C LEU A 109 11.92 3.52 -6.64
N CYS A 110 11.30 3.50 -5.46
CA CYS A 110 11.26 4.65 -4.55
C CYS A 110 12.33 4.57 -3.45
N GLU A 111 13.30 3.64 -3.51
CA GLU A 111 14.46 3.53 -2.62
C GLU A 111 14.09 3.58 -1.11
N LEU A 112 13.29 2.60 -0.65
CA LEU A 112 12.60 2.59 0.65
C LEU A 112 13.03 1.52 1.66
#